data_AF-A0AAU9N3L0-F1
#
_entry.id   AF-A0AAU9N3L0-F1
#
_cell.length_a   1.000
_cell.length_b   1.000
_cell.length_c   1.000
_cell.angle_alpha   90.00
_cell.angle_beta   90.00
_cell.angle_gamma   90.00
#
_symmetry.space_group_name_H-M   'P 1'
#
loop_
_entity.id
_entity.type
_entity.pdbx_description
1 polymer ?
#
loop_
_entity_poly.entity_id
_entity_poly.type
_entity_poly.pdbx_seq_one_letter_code
_entity_poly.pdbx_strand_id
1 'polypeptide(L)'
;MGRLDTSGLSMVSQLSCKEVRSFSYHILIAYKKDESPHTSVSGQLTRDTIDGNEPSLPHEQKTTTKLELGLSKSNKFEPTSQRELLSHIPAQALSSYHKSSKSNMGAGGNMLDPSKANDILKRVPVEPPFSLSDLKKAIPAHCFERSLIRSSYYVVHDLIVGYVFYFLADKYIPILPSPLAYLAWPVYWFCQASILTGLWVIGHECGHHAFSDYQWIDDTVGFIVHSALLTPYFSWKYSHRNHHANTNSLDNDEVYIPKRKSKVTLYSKILNNPPGRVFTLVFRLTLGFPLYLLTNISGKKYGRFANHFDPMSPIFTQRERIQVLVSDFGLLAAFYAIKLLVDKKGAAWVTCIYGVPVLGVFVFFVLITYLHHTHLSLPHYDSTEWNWIRGALSTIDRDFGFLNRVLHDVTHTHVLHHLISYIPHYHAKEARDAIKPVLGEFYKIDRTPIFKAMYREAKECIYIEPDEDSQQKAGEYNNHNLPKISVGAYINTHQRKISVSSSHSINFTDRFEFSSSNDEEPFNRCDFLYFDLPGLLTPVRKHQKKSGVFLLSNGGLRLHMA
;
A
#
# COMPACT_ATOMS: atom_id res chain seq x y z
N MET A 1 5.63 -59.80 -30.97
CA MET A 1 6.42 -59.42 -29.78
C MET A 1 7.20 -58.16 -30.12
N GLY A 2 6.58 -57.00 -29.91
CA GLY A 2 7.13 -55.68 -30.25
C GLY A 2 7.67 -54.97 -29.01
N ARG A 3 8.81 -54.30 -29.18
CA ARG A 3 9.47 -53.43 -28.17
C ARG A 3 8.62 -52.19 -27.94
N LEU A 4 8.46 -51.82 -26.68
CA LEU A 4 7.87 -50.56 -26.24
C LEU A 4 8.93 -49.45 -26.29
N ASP A 5 8.66 -48.42 -27.09
CA ASP A 5 9.32 -47.12 -27.07
C ASP A 5 8.90 -46.34 -25.83
N THR A 6 9.88 -45.80 -25.08
CA THR A 6 9.65 -44.80 -24.03
C THR A 6 10.18 -43.45 -24.52
N SER A 7 9.40 -42.78 -25.37
CA SER A 7 9.59 -41.37 -25.72
C SER A 7 8.38 -40.58 -25.26
N GLY A 8 8.49 -39.94 -24.09
CA GLY A 8 7.43 -39.08 -23.58
C GLY A 8 7.57 -38.82 -22.09
N LEU A 9 8.61 -38.09 -21.67
CA LEU A 9 8.71 -37.37 -20.38
C LEU A 9 10.09 -36.68 -20.32
N SER A 10 10.29 -35.62 -21.11
CA SER A 10 11.44 -34.71 -20.94
C SER A 10 11.21 -33.41 -21.71
N MET A 11 10.12 -32.69 -21.40
CA MET A 11 9.89 -31.38 -21.99
C MET A 11 9.24 -30.39 -21.01
N VAL A 12 9.74 -30.37 -19.77
CA VAL A 12 9.55 -29.24 -18.84
C VAL A 12 10.77 -29.22 -17.93
N SER A 13 11.76 -28.35 -18.19
CA SER A 13 12.77 -27.81 -17.25
C SER A 13 14.12 -27.46 -17.90
N GLN A 14 14.16 -26.44 -18.76
CA GLN A 14 15.40 -25.73 -19.06
C GLN A 14 15.13 -24.24 -19.19
N LEU A 15 15.19 -23.52 -18.07
CA LEU A 15 15.23 -22.05 -18.04
C LEU A 15 16.33 -21.64 -17.07
N SER A 16 17.50 -21.31 -17.63
CA SER A 16 18.66 -20.75 -16.92
C SER A 16 18.94 -19.35 -17.48
N CYS A 17 19.31 -18.41 -16.61
CA CYS A 17 19.64 -17.01 -16.92
C CYS A 17 20.84 -16.80 -17.87
N LYS A 18 21.42 -17.86 -18.44
CA LYS A 18 22.50 -17.77 -19.44
C LYS A 18 22.03 -17.72 -20.90
N GLU A 19 20.75 -18.04 -21.20
CA GLU A 19 20.28 -18.18 -22.59
C GLU A 19 19.24 -17.15 -23.07
N VAL A 20 19.07 -16.01 -22.40
CA VAL A 20 18.32 -14.85 -22.97
C VAL A 20 19.21 -14.04 -23.94
N ARG A 21 19.88 -14.73 -24.86
CA ARG A 21 20.69 -14.12 -25.94
C ARG A 21 20.11 -14.33 -27.34
N SER A 22 18.97 -15.00 -27.48
CA SER A 22 18.32 -15.20 -28.78
C SER A 22 16.80 -15.10 -28.70
N PHE A 23 16.28 -13.91 -28.42
CA PHE A 23 14.91 -13.53 -28.79
C PHE A 23 14.79 -11.99 -28.80
N SER A 24 15.45 -11.35 -29.76
CA SER A 24 15.32 -9.90 -30.02
C SER A 24 15.67 -9.59 -31.47
N TYR A 25 14.89 -10.11 -32.39
CA TYR A 25 14.83 -9.60 -33.76
C TYR A 25 13.39 -9.74 -34.24
N HIS A 26 12.58 -8.70 -34.00
CA HIS A 26 11.50 -8.21 -34.86
C HIS A 26 10.73 -7.14 -34.09
N ILE A 27 11.04 -5.88 -34.38
CA ILE A 27 10.17 -4.71 -34.58
C ILE A 27 11.13 -3.51 -34.61
N LEU A 28 11.71 -3.26 -35.79
CA LEU A 28 12.43 -2.02 -36.10
C LEU A 28 12.58 -1.88 -37.63
N ILE A 29 11.46 -1.86 -38.35
CA ILE A 29 11.39 -1.31 -39.71
C ILE A 29 10.03 -0.65 -39.89
N ALA A 30 10.00 0.68 -39.82
CA ALA A 30 9.31 1.57 -40.76
C ALA A 30 9.28 2.98 -40.15
N TYR A 31 10.22 3.83 -40.57
CA TYR A 31 9.96 5.14 -41.18
C TYR A 31 11.28 5.93 -41.25
N LYS A 32 11.90 5.94 -42.43
CA LYS A 32 12.92 6.92 -42.83
C LYS A 32 12.77 7.22 -44.33
N LYS A 33 12.22 8.39 -44.63
CA LYS A 33 12.42 9.29 -45.79
C LYS A 33 11.25 10.28 -45.76
N ASP A 34 11.44 11.60 -45.75
CA ASP A 34 12.19 12.37 -46.75
C ASP A 34 13.09 13.48 -46.17
N GLU A 35 14.19 13.74 -46.88
CA GLU A 35 15.05 14.93 -46.80
C GLU A 35 14.64 15.88 -47.96
N SER A 36 14.37 17.17 -47.75
CA SER A 36 15.29 18.34 -47.89
C SER A 36 14.54 19.49 -48.63
N PRO A 37 15.05 20.74 -48.77
CA PRO A 37 16.20 21.41 -48.15
C PRO A 37 15.90 22.81 -47.52
N HIS A 38 16.88 23.28 -46.74
CA HIS A 38 17.30 24.65 -46.38
C HIS A 38 16.46 25.89 -46.78
N THR A 39 16.28 26.79 -45.80
CA THR A 39 16.71 28.21 -45.93
C THR A 39 16.88 28.86 -44.55
N SER A 40 18.06 29.43 -44.34
CA SER A 40 18.47 30.23 -43.20
C SER A 40 18.16 31.71 -43.44
N VAL A 41 17.61 32.43 -42.46
CA VAL A 41 17.73 33.90 -42.39
C VAL A 41 17.95 34.31 -40.93
N SER A 42 19.03 35.05 -40.72
CA SER A 42 19.41 35.74 -39.49
C SER A 42 18.59 37.03 -39.29
N GLY A 43 18.33 37.43 -38.05
CA GLY A 43 17.79 38.76 -37.73
C GLY A 43 18.17 39.20 -36.32
N GLN A 44 18.94 40.29 -36.24
CA GLN A 44 19.47 40.95 -35.04
C GLN A 44 18.42 41.72 -34.22
N LEU A 45 18.71 41.83 -32.92
CA LEU A 45 18.54 42.98 -32.00
C LEU A 45 17.49 44.07 -32.31
N THR A 46 16.64 44.35 -31.31
CA THR A 46 16.49 45.70 -30.72
C THR A 46 16.05 45.64 -29.26
N ARG A 47 16.68 46.49 -28.44
CA ARG A 47 16.21 46.97 -27.13
C ARG A 47 15.07 47.95 -27.36
N ASP A 48 14.13 48.06 -26.42
CA ASP A 48 13.54 49.33 -26.02
C ASP A 48 13.00 49.28 -24.57
N THR A 49 13.33 50.35 -23.85
CA THR A 49 12.91 50.79 -22.51
C THR A 49 11.58 51.55 -22.55
N ILE A 50 10.84 51.61 -21.42
CA ILE A 50 10.29 52.82 -20.76
C ILE A 50 9.30 52.44 -19.63
N ASP A 51 9.55 53.02 -18.44
CA ASP A 51 8.70 53.52 -17.31
C ASP A 51 7.25 53.00 -17.14
N GLY A 52 6.68 52.82 -15.94
CA GLY A 52 6.93 53.35 -14.60
C GLY A 52 5.57 53.72 -13.98
N ASN A 53 5.25 53.21 -12.77
CA ASN A 53 4.42 53.88 -11.75
C ASN A 53 4.21 53.00 -10.49
N GLU A 54 4.59 53.56 -9.35
CA GLU A 54 4.27 53.12 -7.97
C GLU A 54 2.79 53.39 -7.60
N PRO A 55 2.31 52.86 -6.48
CA PRO A 55 2.28 53.67 -5.25
C PRO A 55 2.70 52.94 -3.95
N SER A 56 2.99 53.76 -2.94
CA SER A 56 3.74 53.59 -1.69
C SER A 56 2.98 53.11 -0.43
N LEU A 57 3.62 52.20 0.35
CA LEU A 57 3.83 52.12 1.84
C LEU A 57 2.62 52.06 2.84
N PRO A 58 2.76 51.52 4.09
CA PRO A 58 3.96 51.58 4.95
C PRO A 58 4.44 50.32 5.72
N HIS A 59 5.70 50.46 6.15
CA HIS A 59 6.56 49.62 6.99
C HIS A 59 6.11 49.50 8.46
N GLU A 60 6.39 48.35 9.07
CA GLU A 60 6.51 48.19 10.52
C GLU A 60 7.90 47.62 10.87
N GLN A 61 8.52 48.22 11.89
CA GLN A 61 9.91 48.06 12.31
C GLN A 61 10.15 46.76 13.10
N LYS A 62 11.28 46.08 12.86
CA LYS A 62 11.91 45.22 13.86
C LYS A 62 13.39 45.54 14.01
N THR A 63 13.72 45.91 15.23
CA THR A 63 15.01 46.25 15.81
C THR A 63 16.02 45.11 15.70
N THR A 64 17.23 45.45 15.26
CA THR A 64 18.42 44.61 15.29
C THR A 64 19.30 45.08 16.45
N THR A 65 19.65 44.18 17.37
CA THR A 65 20.72 44.40 18.35
C THR A 65 21.80 43.34 18.13
N LYS A 66 23.01 43.82 17.86
CA LYS A 66 24.28 43.08 17.76
C LYS A 66 24.51 42.23 19.01
N LEU A 67 25.08 41.03 18.85
CA LEU A 67 25.88 40.40 19.89
C LEU A 67 27.20 39.87 19.30
N GLU A 68 28.27 40.22 19.99
CA GLU A 68 29.67 40.01 19.62
C GLU A 68 30.11 38.54 19.73
N LEU A 69 31.05 38.17 18.88
CA LEU A 69 31.79 36.93 18.88
C LEU A 69 32.78 36.89 20.05
N GLY A 70 32.54 36.00 21.01
CA GLY A 70 33.50 35.60 22.05
C GLY A 70 33.96 34.16 21.84
N LEU A 71 35.16 34.00 21.28
CA LEU A 71 35.91 32.74 21.26
C LEU A 71 36.46 32.45 22.66
N SER A 72 36.13 31.29 23.23
CA SER A 72 36.86 30.72 24.37
C SER A 72 37.00 29.20 24.22
N LYS A 73 38.20 28.72 24.55
CA LYS A 73 38.74 27.38 24.31
C LYS A 73 38.30 26.37 25.37
N SER A 74 38.17 25.12 24.92
CA SER A 74 38.47 23.84 25.61
C SER A 74 37.87 23.56 26.99
N ASN A 75 37.14 22.44 27.09
CA ASN A 75 37.49 21.41 28.06
C ASN A 75 37.00 20.02 27.65
N LYS A 76 37.85 19.03 27.93
CA LYS A 76 37.68 17.59 27.74
C LYS A 76 36.50 17.06 28.56
N PHE A 77 35.77 16.08 28.02
CA PHE A 77 34.78 15.30 28.75
C PHE A 77 35.17 13.81 28.67
N GLU A 78 35.45 13.21 29.82
CA GLU A 78 35.50 11.75 30.03
C GLU A 78 34.11 11.27 30.54
N PRO A 79 33.72 10.00 30.31
CA PRO A 79 32.39 9.52 30.63
C PRO A 79 32.30 8.97 32.06
N THR A 80 31.43 9.55 32.89
CA THR A 80 31.11 9.03 34.23
C THR A 80 30.10 7.89 34.15
N SER A 81 30.41 6.79 34.85
CA SER A 81 29.67 5.53 34.86
C SER A 81 28.26 5.62 35.45
N GLN A 82 27.39 4.74 34.95
CA GLN A 82 25.93 4.64 35.15
C GLN A 82 25.46 4.25 36.57
N ARG A 83 26.24 4.50 37.63
CA ARG A 83 25.99 3.94 38.97
C ARG A 83 25.60 4.92 40.08
N GLU A 84 25.53 6.23 39.81
CA GLU A 84 25.23 7.24 40.85
C GLU A 84 23.89 7.98 40.71
N LEU A 85 22.98 7.50 39.86
CA LEU A 85 21.66 8.14 39.64
C LEU A 85 20.46 7.37 40.23
N LEU A 86 20.70 6.49 41.21
CA LEU A 86 19.66 5.63 41.81
C LEU A 86 19.42 5.85 43.32
N SER A 87 19.89 6.94 43.92
CA SER A 87 19.75 7.17 45.37
C SER A 87 18.47 7.88 45.82
N HIS A 88 17.53 8.22 44.93
CA HIS A 88 16.28 8.90 45.31
C HIS A 88 15.03 8.34 44.61
N ILE A 89 14.60 7.12 44.98
CA ILE A 89 13.26 6.59 44.64
C ILE A 89 12.70 5.80 45.84
N PRO A 90 11.42 5.96 46.26
CA PRO A 90 10.85 5.28 47.41
C PRO A 90 10.72 3.76 47.22
N ALA A 91 10.92 2.99 48.29
CA ALA A 91 11.04 1.52 48.33
C ALA A 91 9.80 0.70 47.88
N GLN A 92 8.70 1.33 47.48
CA GLN A 92 7.53 0.62 46.93
C GLN A 92 7.59 0.40 45.41
N ALA A 93 8.51 1.04 44.69
CA ALA A 93 8.68 0.89 43.25
C ALA A 93 9.59 -0.29 42.82
N LEU A 94 10.26 -0.97 43.76
CA LEU A 94 11.23 -2.04 43.46
C LEU A 94 10.63 -3.45 43.40
N SER A 95 9.40 -3.65 43.87
CA SER A 95 8.72 -4.97 43.88
C SER A 95 8.15 -5.36 42.50
N SER A 96 7.76 -4.38 41.68
CA SER A 96 7.20 -4.58 40.34
C SER A 96 8.27 -4.77 39.25
N TYR A 97 9.50 -4.32 39.49
CA TYR A 97 10.59 -4.43 38.50
C TYR A 97 11.23 -5.83 38.48
N HIS A 98 11.24 -6.55 39.61
CA HIS A 98 11.93 -7.84 39.72
C HIS A 98 11.15 -9.05 39.17
N LYS A 99 9.88 -8.87 38.76
CA LYS A 99 9.04 -9.93 38.19
C LYS A 99 9.04 -9.97 36.65
N SER A 100 9.69 -9.02 35.97
CA SER A 100 9.66 -8.92 34.50
C SER A 100 10.98 -9.29 33.79
N SER A 101 12.07 -9.61 34.50
CA SER A 101 13.39 -9.87 33.87
C SER A 101 13.83 -11.34 33.89
N LYS A 102 12.88 -12.28 33.81
CA LYS A 102 13.18 -13.69 33.50
C LYS A 102 12.18 -14.21 32.46
N SER A 103 12.40 -13.84 31.19
CA SER A 103 11.92 -14.66 30.08
C SER A 103 13.14 -15.07 29.25
N ASN A 104 13.32 -16.38 29.18
CA ASN A 104 14.41 -17.06 28.52
C ASN A 104 14.49 -16.68 27.04
N MET A 105 15.72 -16.51 26.56
CA MET A 105 16.03 -16.68 25.15
C MET A 105 15.71 -18.13 24.77
N GLY A 106 14.66 -18.29 23.98
CA GLY A 106 14.25 -19.57 23.41
C GLY A 106 13.57 -19.32 22.08
N ALA A 107 14.24 -19.72 20.99
CA ALA A 107 13.64 -19.84 19.67
C ALA A 107 12.52 -20.89 19.76
N GLY A 108 11.28 -20.45 19.91
CA GLY A 108 10.12 -21.31 19.99
C GLY A 108 8.87 -20.53 19.60
N GLY A 109 8.26 -20.90 18.48
CA GLY A 109 6.99 -20.31 18.05
C GLY A 109 5.92 -20.57 19.10
N ASN A 110 5.48 -19.52 19.78
CA ASN A 110 4.32 -19.60 20.66
C ASN A 110 3.08 -19.84 19.78
N MET A 111 2.58 -21.08 19.77
CA MET A 111 1.23 -21.34 19.30
C MET A 111 0.25 -20.52 20.16
N LEU A 112 -0.59 -19.73 19.50
CA LEU A 112 -1.61 -18.90 20.15
C LEU A 112 -2.55 -19.80 20.97
N ASP A 113 -2.74 -19.45 22.24
CA ASP A 113 -3.82 -19.96 23.08
C ASP A 113 -5.16 -19.80 22.32
N PRO A 114 -5.96 -20.88 22.15
CA PRO A 114 -7.24 -20.83 21.44
C PRO A 114 -8.21 -19.76 21.96
N SER A 115 -8.15 -19.42 23.26
CA SER A 115 -8.97 -18.36 23.85
C SER A 115 -8.59 -16.97 23.32
N LYS A 116 -7.28 -16.70 23.19
CA LYS A 116 -6.75 -15.47 22.59
C LYS A 116 -6.98 -15.38 21.09
N ALA A 117 -7.05 -16.53 20.40
CA ALA A 117 -7.34 -16.61 18.97
C ALA A 117 -8.79 -16.22 18.63
N ASN A 118 -9.75 -16.42 19.54
CA ASN A 118 -11.13 -15.95 19.36
C ASN A 118 -11.28 -14.44 19.64
N ASP A 119 -10.51 -13.90 20.58
CA ASP A 119 -10.56 -12.49 20.96
C ASP A 119 -9.97 -11.54 19.88
N ILE A 120 -8.97 -12.01 19.13
CA ILE A 120 -8.44 -11.27 17.97
C ILE A 120 -9.49 -11.10 16.87
N LEU A 121 -10.36 -12.10 16.65
CA LEU A 121 -11.41 -12.02 15.62
C LEU A 121 -12.58 -11.13 16.04
N LYS A 122 -12.71 -10.85 17.34
CA LYS A 122 -13.76 -9.98 17.87
C LYS A 122 -13.51 -8.53 17.46
N ARG A 123 -14.56 -7.90 16.93
CA ARG A 123 -14.58 -6.49 16.55
C ARG A 123 -14.22 -5.59 17.74
N VAL A 124 -13.45 -4.54 17.47
CA VAL A 124 -13.17 -3.48 18.44
C VAL A 124 -14.45 -2.72 18.82
N PRO A 125 -14.56 -2.18 20.05
CA PRO A 125 -15.69 -1.34 20.41
C PRO A 125 -15.80 -0.10 19.51
N VAL A 126 -16.98 0.51 19.45
CA VAL A 126 -17.27 1.59 18.48
C VAL A 126 -16.96 2.98 19.05
N GLU A 127 -17.01 3.16 20.36
CA GLU A 127 -16.85 4.47 21.01
C GLU A 127 -15.64 4.49 21.96
N PRO A 128 -14.51 5.10 21.56
CA PRO A 128 -13.34 5.19 22.41
C PRO A 128 -13.60 6.11 23.61
N PRO A 129 -13.29 5.69 24.85
CA PRO A 129 -13.45 6.51 26.05
C PRO A 129 -12.30 7.51 26.25
N PHE A 130 -11.47 7.73 25.24
CA PHE A 130 -10.27 8.56 25.27
C PHE A 130 -10.22 9.47 24.03
N SER A 131 -9.55 10.61 24.18
CA SER A 131 -9.27 11.52 23.07
C SER A 131 -7.87 11.31 22.50
N LEU A 132 -7.59 11.87 21.32
CA LEU A 132 -6.23 11.93 20.78
C LEU A 132 -5.25 12.66 21.71
N SER A 133 -5.75 13.65 22.47
CA SER A 133 -4.93 14.40 23.43
C SER A 133 -4.46 13.50 24.58
N ASP A 134 -5.31 12.60 25.06
CA ASP A 134 -4.96 11.66 26.14
C ASP A 134 -3.87 10.69 25.68
N LEU A 135 -3.95 10.23 24.42
CA LEU A 135 -2.90 9.41 23.80
C LEU A 135 -1.58 10.18 23.69
N LYS A 136 -1.60 11.43 23.23
CA LYS A 136 -0.39 12.26 23.12
C LYS A 136 0.27 12.50 24.48
N LYS A 137 -0.52 12.73 25.54
CA LYS A 137 -0.02 12.93 26.92
C LYS A 137 0.66 11.70 27.50
N ALA A 138 0.25 10.50 27.08
CA ALA A 138 0.87 9.26 27.53
C ALA A 138 2.26 9.03 26.90
N ILE A 139 2.55 9.64 25.75
CA ILE A 139 3.79 9.45 25.02
C ILE A 139 4.91 10.32 25.63
N PRO A 140 6.10 9.76 25.90
CA PRO A 140 7.27 10.54 26.33
C PRO A 140 7.61 11.65 25.32
N ALA A 141 7.92 12.86 25.82
CA ALA A 141 8.14 14.03 24.97
C ALA A 141 9.24 13.84 23.92
N HIS A 142 10.33 13.13 24.26
CA HIS A 142 11.44 12.88 23.35
C HIS A 142 11.03 12.00 22.15
N CYS A 143 9.95 11.23 22.23
CA CYS A 143 9.46 10.43 21.10
C CYS A 143 8.98 11.30 19.93
N PHE A 144 8.66 12.58 20.17
CA PHE A 144 8.26 13.52 19.14
C PHE A 144 9.46 14.25 18.48
N GLU A 145 10.68 14.04 18.98
CA GLU A 145 11.88 14.68 18.44
C GLU A 145 12.36 13.97 17.17
N ARG A 146 12.50 14.72 16.08
CA ARG A 146 12.92 14.21 14.76
C ARG A 146 14.38 14.58 14.50
N SER A 147 15.27 13.67 14.86
CA SER A 147 16.71 13.83 14.61
C SER A 147 17.07 13.54 13.16
N LEU A 148 17.42 14.58 12.40
CA LEU A 148 17.95 14.45 11.03
C LEU A 148 19.12 13.47 10.96
N ILE A 149 20.08 13.58 11.89
CA ILE A 149 21.27 12.72 11.91
C ILE A 149 20.88 11.26 12.10
N ARG A 150 19.98 10.97 13.04
CA ARG A 150 19.53 9.60 13.32
C ARG A 150 18.74 9.03 12.15
N SER A 151 17.85 9.81 11.55
CA SER A 151 17.09 9.37 10.37
C SER A 151 18.01 9.12 9.16
N SER A 152 18.99 10.00 8.91
CA SER A 152 20.00 9.82 7.87
C SER A 152 20.88 8.59 8.11
N TYR A 153 21.19 8.24 9.37
CA TYR A 153 21.92 7.01 9.68
C TYR A 153 21.19 5.77 9.14
N TYR A 154 19.86 5.68 9.28
CA TYR A 154 19.09 4.54 8.78
C TYR A 154 19.08 4.46 7.24
N VAL A 155 19.04 5.61 6.55
CA VAL A 155 19.17 5.65 5.08
C VAL A 155 20.53 5.09 4.66
N VAL A 156 21.62 5.58 5.27
CA VAL A 156 22.98 5.13 4.94
C VAL A 156 23.18 3.65 5.29
N HIS A 157 22.68 3.22 6.45
CA HIS A 157 22.72 1.83 6.88
C HIS A 157 22.07 0.91 5.85
N ASP A 158 20.83 1.19 5.44
CA ASP A 158 20.09 0.33 4.51
C ASP A 158 20.73 0.34 3.12
N LEU A 159 21.27 1.48 2.67
CA LEU A 159 22.04 1.57 1.43
C LEU A 159 23.32 0.73 1.47
N ILE A 160 24.05 0.73 2.58
CA ILE A 160 25.26 -0.08 2.75
C ILE A 160 24.90 -1.57 2.73
N VAL A 161 23.90 -2.00 3.50
CA VAL A 161 23.48 -3.41 3.53
C VAL A 161 22.97 -3.85 2.16
N GLY A 162 22.14 -3.03 1.51
CA GLY A 162 21.66 -3.28 0.16
C GLY A 162 22.78 -3.35 -0.88
N TYR A 163 23.83 -2.53 -0.74
CA TYR A 163 25.02 -2.60 -1.59
C TYR A 163 25.82 -3.88 -1.34
N VAL A 164 25.99 -4.32 -0.09
CA VAL A 164 26.70 -5.56 0.25
C VAL A 164 25.98 -6.76 -0.38
N PHE A 165 24.66 -6.86 -0.24
CA PHE A 165 23.88 -7.91 -0.88
C PHE A 165 23.98 -7.88 -2.41
N TYR A 166 23.86 -6.70 -3.02
CA TYR A 166 24.12 -6.52 -4.45
C TYR A 166 25.51 -7.02 -4.85
N PHE A 167 26.56 -6.59 -4.15
CA PHE A 167 27.94 -6.95 -4.45
C PHE A 167 28.15 -8.46 -4.36
N LEU A 168 27.63 -9.09 -3.31
CA LEU A 168 27.73 -10.53 -3.14
C LEU A 168 26.99 -11.27 -4.25
N ALA A 169 25.80 -10.80 -4.63
CA ALA A 169 25.02 -11.39 -5.70
C ALA A 169 25.70 -11.27 -7.06
N ASP A 170 26.17 -10.07 -7.43
CA ASP A 170 26.83 -9.80 -8.71
C ASP A 170 28.13 -10.60 -8.87
N LYS A 171 28.91 -10.73 -7.79
CA LYS A 171 30.22 -11.40 -7.83
C LYS A 171 30.16 -12.91 -7.71
N TYR A 172 29.34 -13.42 -6.78
CA TYR A 172 29.45 -14.82 -6.37
C TYR A 172 28.34 -15.72 -6.92
N ILE A 173 27.10 -15.23 -7.11
CA ILE A 173 26.02 -16.10 -7.61
C ILE A 173 26.31 -16.66 -9.01
N PRO A 174 26.82 -15.88 -9.99
CA PRO A 174 27.09 -16.40 -11.34
C PRO A 174 28.17 -17.49 -11.42
N ILE A 175 29.06 -17.58 -10.42
CA ILE A 175 30.15 -18.56 -10.37
C ILE A 175 29.80 -19.81 -9.56
N LEU A 176 28.66 -19.82 -8.85
CA LEU A 176 28.22 -21.00 -8.11
C LEU A 176 27.84 -22.14 -9.07
N PRO A 177 28.22 -23.40 -8.75
CA PRO A 177 27.78 -24.55 -9.54
C PRO A 177 26.28 -24.79 -9.37
N SER A 178 25.67 -25.48 -10.34
CA SER A 178 24.31 -26.00 -10.20
C SER A 178 24.28 -27.10 -9.13
N PRO A 179 23.27 -27.16 -8.24
CA PRO A 179 22.05 -26.33 -8.20
C PRO A 179 22.16 -25.09 -7.28
N LEU A 180 23.32 -24.83 -6.66
CA LEU A 180 23.48 -23.78 -5.64
C LEU A 180 23.12 -22.39 -6.17
N ALA A 181 23.45 -22.08 -7.43
CA ALA A 181 23.07 -20.81 -8.04
C ALA A 181 21.53 -20.60 -8.07
N TYR A 182 20.75 -21.65 -8.32
CA TYR A 182 19.28 -21.55 -8.35
C TYR A 182 18.66 -21.34 -6.97
N LEU A 183 19.34 -21.78 -5.91
CA LEU A 183 18.93 -21.52 -4.53
C LEU A 183 19.39 -20.14 -4.05
N ALA A 184 20.56 -19.68 -4.50
CA ALA A 184 21.12 -18.40 -4.09
C ALA A 184 20.32 -17.19 -4.60
N TRP A 185 19.76 -17.26 -5.80
CA TRP A 185 18.96 -16.17 -6.38
C TRP A 185 17.71 -15.82 -5.53
N PRO A 186 16.81 -16.76 -5.17
CA PRO A 186 15.69 -16.48 -4.28
C PRO A 186 16.10 -15.94 -2.91
N VAL A 187 17.20 -16.44 -2.33
CA VAL A 187 17.72 -15.95 -1.05
C VAL A 187 18.16 -14.48 -1.20
N TYR A 188 18.92 -14.15 -2.24
CA TYR A 188 19.30 -12.78 -2.55
C TYR A 188 18.06 -11.90 -2.75
N TRP A 189 17.09 -12.32 -3.57
CA TRP A 189 15.89 -11.53 -3.83
C TRP A 189 15.09 -11.24 -2.58
N PHE A 190 14.92 -12.22 -1.70
CA PHE A 190 14.25 -12.02 -0.41
C PHE A 190 15.01 -11.04 0.49
N CYS A 191 16.33 -11.23 0.66
CA CYS A 191 17.16 -10.36 1.49
C CYS A 191 17.22 -8.93 0.96
N GLN A 192 17.44 -8.77 -0.35
CA GLN A 192 17.50 -7.48 -1.03
C GLN A 192 16.16 -6.76 -0.96
N ALA A 193 15.06 -7.44 -1.29
CA ALA A 193 13.72 -6.85 -1.19
C ALA A 193 13.40 -6.41 0.24
N SER A 194 13.75 -7.20 1.27
CA SER A 194 13.49 -6.85 2.67
C SER A 194 14.18 -5.53 3.06
N ILE A 195 15.46 -5.36 2.71
CA ILE A 195 16.20 -4.13 3.03
C ILE A 195 15.71 -2.95 2.20
N LEU A 196 15.42 -3.15 0.92
CA LEU A 196 14.86 -2.10 0.08
C LEU A 196 13.45 -1.69 0.54
N THR A 197 12.66 -2.59 1.14
CA THR A 197 11.40 -2.23 1.81
C THR A 197 11.67 -1.39 3.06
N GLY A 198 12.71 -1.69 3.85
CA GLY A 198 13.15 -0.80 4.94
C GLY A 198 13.44 0.62 4.44
N LEU A 199 14.20 0.74 3.35
CA LEU A 199 14.48 2.04 2.73
C LEU A 199 13.19 2.71 2.20
N TRP A 200 12.26 1.94 1.62
CA TRP A 200 10.95 2.44 1.20
C TRP A 200 10.13 2.98 2.38
N VAL A 201 10.16 2.31 3.54
CA VAL A 201 9.54 2.77 4.78
C VAL A 201 10.11 4.11 5.23
N ILE A 202 11.43 4.32 5.13
CA ILE A 202 12.03 5.63 5.44
C ILE A 202 11.53 6.72 4.46
N GLY A 203 11.38 6.41 3.18
CA GLY A 203 10.75 7.33 2.22
C GLY A 203 9.29 7.63 2.56
N HIS A 204 8.57 6.67 3.14
CA HIS A 204 7.23 6.88 3.68
C HIS A 204 7.22 7.79 4.91
N GLU A 205 8.17 7.64 5.83
CA GLU A 205 8.34 8.53 6.99
C GLU A 205 8.57 9.99 6.55
N CYS A 206 9.29 10.20 5.45
CA CYS A 206 9.45 11.53 4.85
C CYS A 206 8.11 12.14 4.42
N GLY A 207 7.20 11.31 3.87
CA GLY A 207 5.86 11.72 3.47
C GLY A 207 4.99 12.20 4.63
N HIS A 208 5.24 11.67 5.83
CA HIS A 208 4.58 12.07 7.08
C HIS A 208 5.29 13.18 7.86
N HIS A 209 6.39 13.70 7.30
CA HIS A 209 7.25 14.65 7.99
C HIS A 209 7.81 14.08 9.31
N ALA A 210 8.04 12.77 9.38
CA ALA A 210 8.61 12.11 10.56
C ALA A 210 10.15 12.01 10.50
N PHE A 211 10.75 12.30 9.34
CA PHE A 211 12.18 12.10 9.10
C PHE A 211 13.04 13.21 9.74
N SER A 212 12.67 14.47 9.59
CA SER A 212 13.39 15.60 10.18
C SER A 212 12.46 16.77 10.50
N ASP A 213 12.99 17.83 11.13
CA ASP A 213 12.27 19.09 11.31
C ASP A 213 12.21 19.96 10.03
N TYR A 214 12.78 19.51 8.92
CA TYR A 214 12.86 20.25 7.67
C TYR A 214 12.09 19.53 6.56
N GLN A 215 10.86 19.98 6.29
CA GLN A 215 9.99 19.38 5.27
C GLN A 215 10.64 19.25 3.88
N TRP A 216 11.49 20.21 3.48
CA TRP A 216 12.17 20.17 2.19
C TRP A 216 13.26 19.08 2.12
N ILE A 217 13.91 18.75 3.25
CA ILE A 217 14.85 17.64 3.33
C ILE A 217 14.09 16.32 3.21
N ASP A 218 13.01 16.19 3.99
CA ASP A 218 12.13 15.02 3.93
C ASP A 218 11.65 14.79 2.50
N ASP A 219 11.14 15.83 1.85
CA ASP A 219 10.66 15.74 0.47
C ASP A 219 11.76 15.41 -0.54
N THR A 220 12.99 15.88 -0.34
CA THR A 220 14.12 15.55 -1.20
C THR A 220 14.52 14.08 -1.04
N VAL A 221 14.67 13.61 0.20
CA VAL A 221 15.06 12.23 0.52
C VAL A 221 13.99 11.26 0.04
N GLY A 222 12.72 11.54 0.39
CA GLY A 222 11.58 10.75 -0.04
C GLY A 222 11.45 10.68 -1.56
N PHE A 223 11.60 11.81 -2.25
CA PHE A 223 11.59 11.86 -3.72
C PHE A 223 12.65 10.95 -4.35
N ILE A 224 13.90 11.04 -3.90
CA ILE A 224 15.01 10.25 -4.44
C ILE A 224 14.78 8.75 -4.18
N VAL A 225 14.48 8.40 -2.93
CA VAL A 225 14.32 7.00 -2.50
C VAL A 225 13.14 6.34 -3.18
N HIS A 226 11.95 6.97 -3.15
CA HIS A 226 10.76 6.40 -3.75
C HIS A 226 10.86 6.34 -5.27
N SER A 227 11.44 7.34 -5.95
CA SER A 227 11.66 7.27 -7.40
C SER A 227 12.59 6.10 -7.77
N ALA A 228 13.67 5.89 -7.01
CA ALA A 228 14.58 4.76 -7.19
C ALA A 228 13.95 3.39 -6.85
N LEU A 229 12.79 3.36 -6.20
CA LEU A 229 11.99 2.17 -5.94
C LEU A 229 10.66 2.18 -6.72
N LEU A 230 10.61 2.97 -7.80
CA LEU A 230 9.48 3.05 -8.73
C LEU A 230 8.14 3.45 -8.08
N THR A 231 8.20 4.31 -7.07
CA THR A 231 7.05 4.92 -6.40
C THR A 231 7.03 6.43 -6.67
N PRO A 232 5.93 7.01 -7.20
CA PRO A 232 5.85 8.45 -7.44
C PRO A 232 5.65 9.20 -6.11
N TYR A 233 6.74 9.71 -5.51
CA TYR A 233 6.77 10.19 -4.12
C TYR A 233 5.65 11.15 -3.74
N PHE A 234 5.52 12.30 -4.42
CA PHE A 234 4.53 13.31 -4.01
C PHE A 234 3.11 12.84 -4.29
N SER A 235 2.87 12.22 -5.45
CA SER A 235 1.55 11.65 -5.79
C SER A 235 1.11 10.65 -4.72
N TRP A 236 2.02 9.76 -4.33
CA TRP A 236 1.75 8.77 -3.29
C TRP A 236 1.64 9.40 -1.90
N LYS A 237 2.49 10.38 -1.55
CA LYS A 237 2.42 11.15 -0.30
C LYS A 237 1.03 11.76 -0.10
N TYR A 238 0.45 12.39 -1.13
CA TYR A 238 -0.87 13.03 -1.01
C TYR A 238 -2.01 12.02 -0.93
N SER A 239 -2.03 10.99 -1.78
CA SER A 239 -3.07 9.97 -1.70
C SER A 239 -3.00 9.20 -0.39
N HIS A 240 -1.79 8.92 0.11
CA HIS A 240 -1.57 8.29 1.40
C HIS A 240 -1.98 9.19 2.59
N ARG A 241 -1.68 10.50 2.55
CA ARG A 241 -2.19 11.45 3.55
C ARG A 241 -3.72 11.49 3.57
N ASN A 242 -4.36 11.45 2.41
CA ASN A 242 -5.82 11.38 2.30
C ASN A 242 -6.37 10.05 2.84
N HIS A 243 -5.66 8.93 2.66
CA HIS A 243 -5.99 7.67 3.32
C HIS A 243 -5.94 7.80 4.85
N HIS A 244 -4.87 8.35 5.43
CA HIS A 244 -4.79 8.59 6.88
C HIS A 244 -5.90 9.50 7.42
N ALA A 245 -6.30 10.50 6.64
CA ALA A 245 -7.41 11.38 7.01
C ALA A 245 -8.78 10.68 6.95
N ASN A 246 -8.93 9.60 6.18
CA ASN A 246 -10.23 8.98 5.85
C ASN A 246 -10.27 7.46 6.03
N THR A 247 -9.27 6.85 6.69
CA THR A 247 -9.11 5.39 6.70
C THR A 247 -10.38 4.71 7.22
N ASN A 248 -10.73 3.60 6.59
CA ASN A 248 -11.93 2.82 6.87
C ASN A 248 -13.26 3.56 6.64
N SER A 249 -13.25 4.73 6.00
CA SER A 249 -14.45 5.34 5.42
C SER A 249 -14.82 4.62 4.12
N LEU A 250 -16.07 4.17 4.00
CA LEU A 250 -16.56 3.58 2.75
C LEU A 250 -16.69 4.57 1.60
N ASP A 251 -16.80 5.85 1.93
CA ASP A 251 -17.05 6.91 0.95
C ASP A 251 -15.75 7.63 0.58
N ASN A 252 -14.82 7.79 1.53
CA ASN A 252 -13.68 8.71 1.40
C ASN A 252 -12.28 8.09 1.48
N ASP A 253 -12.11 6.81 1.84
CA ASP A 253 -10.78 6.17 1.87
C ASP A 253 -10.17 6.10 0.45
N GLU A 254 -8.85 6.25 0.35
CA GLU A 254 -8.13 6.28 -0.93
C GLU A 254 -7.56 4.93 -1.36
N VAL A 255 -7.62 3.86 -0.55
CA VAL A 255 -6.92 2.61 -0.92
C VAL A 255 -7.56 1.30 -0.45
N TYR A 256 -8.21 1.24 0.72
CA TYR A 256 -8.72 -0.02 1.29
C TYR A 256 -10.25 -0.04 1.43
N ILE A 257 -10.97 0.39 0.39
CA ILE A 257 -12.44 0.31 0.38
C ILE A 257 -12.90 -1.12 0.00
N PRO A 258 -13.56 -1.85 0.90
CA PRO A 258 -14.13 -3.14 0.57
C PRO A 258 -15.35 -3.01 -0.33
N LYS A 259 -15.60 -4.06 -1.12
CA LYS A 259 -16.82 -4.13 -1.93
C LYS A 259 -18.01 -4.48 -1.04
N ARG A 260 -19.16 -3.83 -1.28
CA ARG A 260 -20.45 -4.33 -0.79
C ARG A 260 -20.79 -5.66 -1.46
N LYS A 261 -21.48 -6.56 -0.76
CA LYS A 261 -21.87 -7.87 -1.29
C LYS A 261 -22.59 -7.81 -2.65
N SER A 262 -23.48 -6.83 -2.83
CA SER A 262 -24.21 -6.61 -4.09
C SER A 262 -23.31 -6.25 -5.27
N LYS A 263 -22.10 -5.74 -5.02
CA LYS A 263 -21.10 -5.35 -6.03
C LYS A 263 -19.99 -6.40 -6.21
N VAL A 264 -20.12 -7.58 -5.59
CA VAL A 264 -19.17 -8.69 -5.79
C VAL A 264 -19.34 -9.26 -7.19
N THR A 265 -18.29 -9.14 -8.00
CA THR A 265 -18.30 -9.54 -9.41
C THR A 265 -18.37 -11.06 -9.57
N LEU A 266 -18.84 -11.52 -10.74
CA LEU A 266 -18.86 -12.95 -11.10
C LEU A 266 -17.47 -13.59 -10.97
N TYR A 267 -16.41 -12.89 -11.41
CA TYR A 267 -15.03 -13.35 -11.24
C TYR A 267 -14.64 -13.59 -9.78
N SER A 268 -15.11 -12.74 -8.85
CA SER A 268 -14.83 -12.91 -7.42
C SER A 268 -15.49 -14.18 -6.88
N LYS A 269 -16.67 -14.56 -7.41
CA LYS A 269 -17.35 -15.82 -7.07
C LYS A 269 -16.62 -17.03 -7.65
N ILE A 270 -16.20 -16.95 -8.91
CA ILE A 270 -15.45 -18.02 -9.60
C ILE A 270 -14.11 -18.28 -8.90
N LEU A 271 -13.38 -17.23 -8.52
CA LEU A 271 -12.08 -17.32 -7.87
C LEU A 271 -12.17 -17.63 -6.36
N ASN A 272 -13.38 -17.75 -5.78
CA ASN A 272 -13.57 -18.04 -4.36
C ASN A 272 -13.37 -19.53 -4.00
N ASN A 273 -12.31 -20.13 -4.50
CA ASN A 273 -11.85 -21.49 -4.20
C ASN A 273 -10.34 -21.47 -3.88
N PRO A 274 -9.73 -22.54 -3.33
CA PRO A 274 -8.34 -22.46 -2.88
C PRO A 274 -7.33 -22.04 -3.97
N PRO A 275 -7.31 -22.61 -5.19
CA PRO A 275 -6.48 -22.11 -6.28
C PRO A 275 -6.76 -20.66 -6.68
N GLY A 276 -8.04 -20.29 -6.81
CA GLY A 276 -8.44 -18.93 -7.20
C GLY A 276 -8.03 -17.87 -6.16
N ARG A 277 -8.04 -18.22 -4.87
CA ARG A 277 -7.53 -17.34 -3.79
C ARG A 277 -6.02 -17.17 -3.85
N VAL A 278 -5.27 -18.23 -4.11
CA VAL A 278 -3.81 -18.14 -4.30
C VAL A 278 -3.50 -17.25 -5.50
N PHE A 279 -4.19 -17.44 -6.63
CA PHE A 279 -4.06 -16.58 -7.80
C PHE A 279 -4.36 -15.11 -7.48
N THR A 280 -5.48 -14.85 -6.79
CA THR A 280 -5.88 -13.49 -6.38
C THR A 280 -4.86 -12.84 -5.46
N LEU A 281 -4.28 -13.60 -4.53
CA LEU A 281 -3.21 -13.13 -3.64
C LEU A 281 -1.94 -12.80 -4.41
N VAL A 282 -1.46 -13.70 -5.28
CA VAL A 282 -0.27 -13.45 -6.10
C VAL A 282 -0.47 -12.22 -6.98
N PHE A 283 -1.62 -12.10 -7.65
CA PHE A 283 -1.96 -10.94 -8.47
C PHE A 283 -1.99 -9.66 -7.64
N ARG A 284 -2.64 -9.67 -6.48
CA ARG A 284 -2.73 -8.50 -5.58
C ARG A 284 -1.35 -8.07 -5.10
N LEU A 285 -0.52 -9.00 -4.62
CA LEU A 285 0.79 -8.68 -4.06
C LEU A 285 1.77 -8.14 -5.12
N THR A 286 1.67 -8.61 -6.37
CA THR A 286 2.60 -8.23 -7.43
C THR A 286 2.13 -7.04 -8.27
N LEU A 287 0.86 -7.05 -8.69
CA LEU A 287 0.28 -6.05 -9.59
C LEU A 287 -0.65 -5.06 -8.88
N GLY A 288 -1.05 -5.31 -7.63
CA GLY A 288 -1.98 -4.46 -6.90
C GLY A 288 -1.48 -3.01 -6.77
N PHE A 289 -0.22 -2.81 -6.38
CA PHE A 289 0.35 -1.46 -6.25
C PHE A 289 0.50 -0.74 -7.61
N PRO A 290 1.09 -1.34 -8.66
CA PRO A 290 1.10 -0.73 -9.99
C PRO A 290 -0.31 -0.37 -10.51
N LEU A 291 -1.28 -1.27 -10.37
CA LEU A 291 -2.65 -1.01 -10.81
C LEU A 291 -3.35 0.07 -9.97
N TYR A 292 -3.06 0.13 -8.68
CA TYR A 292 -3.52 1.23 -7.83
C TYR A 292 -3.00 2.58 -8.34
N LEU A 293 -1.70 2.67 -8.64
CA LEU A 293 -1.11 3.89 -9.19
C LEU A 293 -1.73 4.27 -10.54
N LEU A 294 -1.89 3.29 -11.45
CA LEU A 294 -2.35 3.51 -12.82
C LEU A 294 -3.85 3.77 -12.95
N THR A 295 -4.68 3.22 -12.06
CA THR A 295 -6.14 3.17 -12.25
C THR A 295 -6.98 3.46 -11.00
N ASN A 296 -6.33 3.70 -9.86
CA ASN A 296 -7.00 3.88 -8.56
C ASN A 296 -7.96 2.72 -8.23
N ILE A 297 -7.58 1.48 -8.57
CA ILE A 297 -8.49 0.33 -8.57
C ILE A 297 -9.11 0.03 -7.19
N SER A 298 -8.36 0.25 -6.11
CA SER A 298 -8.75 -0.06 -4.74
C SER A 298 -9.24 1.14 -3.91
N GLY A 299 -9.07 2.36 -4.43
CA GLY A 299 -9.52 3.59 -3.78
C GLY A 299 -10.96 3.97 -4.12
N LYS A 300 -11.40 5.13 -3.61
CA LYS A 300 -12.72 5.65 -3.90
C LYS A 300 -12.92 5.95 -5.39
N LYS A 301 -14.17 5.92 -5.81
CA LYS A 301 -14.54 6.26 -7.19
C LYS A 301 -14.76 7.76 -7.29
N TYR A 302 -14.15 8.34 -8.32
CA TYR A 302 -14.27 9.74 -8.65
C TYR A 302 -15.18 9.92 -9.87
N GLY A 303 -15.70 11.14 -10.07
CA GLY A 303 -16.52 11.47 -11.25
C GLY A 303 -15.76 11.41 -12.59
N ARG A 304 -14.45 11.16 -12.55
CA ARG A 304 -13.59 10.96 -13.74
C ARG A 304 -12.51 9.92 -13.45
N PHE A 305 -11.82 9.46 -14.49
CA PHE A 305 -10.68 8.56 -14.34
C PHE A 305 -9.62 9.19 -13.44
N ALA A 306 -9.17 8.40 -12.45
CA ALA A 306 -8.23 8.81 -11.42
C ALA A 306 -7.00 7.90 -11.47
N ASN A 307 -5.83 8.52 -11.44
CA ASN A 307 -4.54 7.83 -11.37
C ASN A 307 -3.51 8.77 -10.71
N HIS A 308 -2.35 8.23 -10.37
CA HIS A 308 -1.30 8.92 -9.62
C HIS A 308 -0.30 9.70 -10.50
N PHE A 309 -0.46 9.66 -11.83
CA PHE A 309 0.44 10.27 -12.81
C PHE A 309 -0.23 11.42 -13.59
N ASP A 310 -1.54 11.64 -13.40
CA ASP A 310 -2.26 12.80 -13.96
C ASP A 310 -2.23 13.93 -12.90
N PRO A 311 -1.49 15.04 -13.11
CA PRO A 311 -1.48 16.17 -12.20
C PRO A 311 -2.87 16.78 -11.99
N MET A 312 -3.76 16.63 -12.96
CA MET A 312 -5.13 17.13 -12.85
C MET A 312 -6.01 16.18 -12.05
N SER A 313 -5.57 14.94 -11.79
CA SER A 313 -6.33 13.83 -11.20
C SER A 313 -7.18 14.31 -10.02
N PRO A 314 -8.42 13.83 -9.88
CA PRO A 314 -9.31 14.30 -8.83
C PRO A 314 -8.85 13.89 -7.41
N ILE A 315 -7.79 13.08 -7.31
CA ILE A 315 -7.07 12.73 -6.08
C ILE A 315 -6.36 13.97 -5.49
N PHE A 316 -5.91 14.89 -6.35
CA PHE A 316 -5.01 15.97 -5.98
C PHE A 316 -5.68 17.35 -6.02
N THR A 317 -5.30 18.20 -5.07
CA THR A 317 -5.69 19.61 -5.06
C THR A 317 -4.87 20.41 -6.07
N GLN A 318 -5.31 21.63 -6.41
CA GLN A 318 -4.59 22.50 -7.35
C GLN A 318 -3.15 22.82 -6.90
N ARG A 319 -2.89 22.88 -5.59
CA ARG A 319 -1.57 23.20 -5.03
C ARG A 319 -0.57 22.04 -5.19
N GLU A 320 -1.06 20.81 -5.33
CA GLU A 320 -0.24 19.60 -5.34
C GLU A 320 0.20 19.18 -6.75
N ARG A 321 -0.45 19.72 -7.79
CA ARG A 321 -0.26 19.30 -9.18
C ARG A 321 1.19 19.40 -9.67
N ILE A 322 1.89 20.47 -9.28
CA ILE A 322 3.30 20.64 -9.66
C ILE A 322 4.16 19.54 -9.05
N GLN A 323 3.90 19.16 -7.80
CA GLN A 323 4.65 18.12 -7.10
C GLN A 323 4.33 16.72 -7.68
N VAL A 324 3.12 16.49 -8.18
CA VAL A 324 2.78 15.31 -8.99
C VAL A 324 3.66 15.25 -10.24
N LEU A 325 3.75 16.33 -11.02
CA LEU A 325 4.66 16.39 -12.18
C LEU A 325 6.12 16.12 -11.81
N VAL A 326 6.59 16.65 -10.69
CA VAL A 326 7.96 16.39 -10.19
C VAL A 326 8.15 14.88 -9.93
N SER A 327 7.16 14.19 -9.37
CA SER A 327 7.21 12.74 -9.17
C SER A 327 7.31 11.97 -10.49
N ASP A 328 6.54 12.39 -11.49
CA ASP A 328 6.59 11.79 -12.83
C ASP A 328 7.97 11.95 -13.46
N PHE A 329 8.59 13.13 -13.34
CA PHE A 329 9.97 13.34 -13.77
C PHE A 329 10.98 12.46 -13.01
N GLY A 330 10.78 12.25 -11.70
CA GLY A 330 11.58 11.32 -10.91
C GLY A 330 11.52 9.88 -11.44
N LEU A 331 10.33 9.41 -11.80
CA LEU A 331 10.16 8.09 -12.40
C LEU A 331 10.75 7.99 -13.81
N LEU A 332 10.57 9.02 -14.65
CA LEU A 332 11.20 9.07 -15.96
C LEU A 332 12.73 9.02 -15.86
N ALA A 333 13.32 9.72 -14.89
CA ALA A 333 14.75 9.65 -14.60
C ALA A 333 15.17 8.24 -14.15
N ALA A 334 14.40 7.59 -13.27
CA ALA A 334 14.66 6.22 -12.84
C ALA A 334 14.58 5.22 -14.01
N PHE A 335 13.55 5.31 -14.86
CA PHE A 335 13.43 4.47 -16.06
C PHE A 335 14.55 4.72 -17.06
N TYR A 336 15.00 5.97 -17.23
CA TYR A 336 16.14 6.28 -18.06
C TYR A 336 17.44 5.68 -17.50
N ALA A 337 17.67 5.76 -16.19
CA ALA A 337 18.82 5.10 -15.54
C ALA A 337 18.77 3.57 -15.71
N ILE A 338 17.59 2.95 -15.55
CA ILE A 338 17.38 1.52 -15.81
C ILE A 338 17.71 1.18 -17.26
N LYS A 339 17.26 1.98 -18.23
CA LYS A 339 17.63 1.80 -19.65
C LYS A 339 19.14 1.82 -19.84
N LEU A 340 19.85 2.80 -19.29
CA LEU A 340 21.31 2.88 -19.40
C LEU A 340 22.00 1.65 -18.78
N LEU A 341 21.48 1.13 -17.67
CA LEU A 341 21.97 -0.11 -17.06
C LEU A 341 21.70 -1.33 -17.94
N VAL A 342 20.54 -1.42 -18.58
CA VAL A 342 20.20 -2.49 -19.53
C VAL A 342 21.16 -2.45 -20.72
N ASP A 343 21.41 -1.26 -21.30
CA ASP A 343 22.33 -1.08 -22.42
C ASP A 343 23.77 -1.50 -22.05
N LYS A 344 24.19 -1.30 -20.78
CA LYS A 344 25.55 -1.61 -20.31
C LYS A 344 25.75 -3.04 -19.79
N LYS A 345 24.75 -3.63 -19.12
CA LYS A 345 24.88 -4.90 -18.39
C LYS A 345 23.96 -6.01 -18.92
N GLY A 346 23.00 -5.66 -19.78
CA GLY A 346 22.00 -6.57 -20.32
C GLY A 346 20.74 -6.65 -19.44
N ALA A 347 19.60 -6.90 -20.09
CA ALA A 347 18.29 -6.92 -19.44
C ALA A 347 18.19 -8.01 -18.35
N ALA A 348 18.72 -9.21 -18.59
CA ALA A 348 18.68 -10.30 -17.62
C ALA A 348 19.39 -9.92 -16.31
N TRP A 349 20.56 -9.27 -16.40
CA TRP A 349 21.28 -8.80 -15.23
C TRP A 349 20.47 -7.77 -14.44
N VAL A 350 19.92 -6.76 -15.11
CA VAL A 350 19.11 -5.71 -14.47
C VAL A 350 17.87 -6.31 -13.81
N THR A 351 17.19 -7.23 -14.49
CA THR A 351 16.02 -7.93 -13.94
C THR A 351 16.38 -8.71 -12.68
N CYS A 352 17.45 -9.52 -12.70
CA CYS A 352 17.81 -10.33 -11.53
C CYS A 352 18.36 -9.50 -10.37
N ILE A 353 19.14 -8.45 -10.64
CA ILE A 353 19.80 -7.64 -9.61
C ILE A 353 18.87 -6.57 -9.03
N TYR A 354 18.02 -5.94 -9.85
CA TYR A 354 17.21 -4.79 -9.45
C TYR A 354 15.71 -5.04 -9.64
N GLY A 355 15.29 -5.57 -10.81
CA GLY A 355 13.87 -5.73 -11.14
C GLY A 355 13.11 -6.65 -10.18
N VAL A 356 13.63 -7.85 -9.92
CA VAL A 356 12.99 -8.81 -9.00
C VAL A 356 13.00 -8.30 -7.55
N PRO A 357 14.10 -7.72 -7.01
CA PRO A 357 14.04 -7.07 -5.71
C PRO A 357 13.02 -5.93 -5.59
N VAL A 358 12.89 -5.05 -6.60
CA VAL A 358 11.86 -3.98 -6.59
C VAL A 358 10.44 -4.56 -6.64
N LEU A 359 10.21 -5.61 -7.43
CA LEU A 359 8.95 -6.35 -7.37
C LEU A 359 8.71 -6.94 -5.97
N GLY A 360 9.76 -7.42 -5.31
CA GLY A 360 9.73 -7.85 -3.92
C GLY A 360 9.34 -6.73 -2.95
N VAL A 361 9.80 -5.49 -3.18
CA VAL A 361 9.37 -4.32 -2.41
C VAL A 361 7.87 -4.10 -2.54
N PHE A 362 7.32 -4.21 -3.75
CA PHE A 362 5.85 -4.11 -3.96
C PHE A 362 5.11 -5.22 -3.23
N VAL A 363 5.61 -6.46 -3.29
CA VAL A 363 5.04 -7.60 -2.56
C VAL A 363 5.02 -7.33 -1.06
N PHE A 364 6.14 -6.90 -0.46
CA PHE A 364 6.20 -6.57 0.96
C PHE A 364 5.28 -5.41 1.32
N PHE A 365 5.33 -4.31 0.56
CA PHE A 365 4.49 -3.15 0.80
C PHE A 365 3.00 -3.52 0.81
N VAL A 366 2.52 -4.20 -0.23
CA VAL A 366 1.12 -4.63 -0.32
C VAL A 366 0.79 -5.65 0.77
N LEU A 367 1.70 -6.58 1.09
CA LEU A 367 1.48 -7.57 2.15
C LEU A 367 1.29 -6.91 3.52
N ILE A 368 2.18 -5.99 3.89
CA ILE A 368 2.15 -5.27 5.16
C ILE A 368 0.81 -4.54 5.30
N THR A 369 0.53 -3.67 4.34
CA THR A 369 -0.66 -2.82 4.35
C THR A 369 -1.96 -3.61 4.17
N TYR A 370 -1.97 -4.69 3.38
CA TYR A 370 -3.12 -5.60 3.29
C TYR A 370 -3.45 -6.22 4.65
N LEU A 371 -2.45 -6.74 5.37
CA LEU A 371 -2.67 -7.36 6.68
C LEU A 371 -2.97 -6.35 7.78
N HIS A 372 -2.59 -5.09 7.61
CA HIS A 372 -2.93 -3.99 8.50
C HIS A 372 -4.37 -3.50 8.33
N HIS A 373 -4.89 -3.50 7.11
CA HIS A 373 -6.18 -2.90 6.77
C HIS A 373 -7.29 -3.91 6.42
N THR A 374 -6.95 -5.19 6.30
CA THR A 374 -7.91 -6.26 6.02
C THR A 374 -7.87 -7.27 7.15
N HIS A 375 -8.88 -7.25 8.01
CA HIS A 375 -9.04 -8.22 9.08
C HIS A 375 -10.50 -8.26 9.55
N LEU A 376 -10.97 -9.45 9.99
CA LEU A 376 -12.35 -9.66 10.47
C LEU A 376 -12.76 -8.75 11.64
N SER A 377 -11.80 -8.31 12.45
CA SER A 377 -12.07 -7.43 13.60
C SER A 377 -12.14 -5.95 13.24
N LEU A 378 -11.81 -5.57 12.00
CA LEU A 378 -11.70 -4.17 11.59
C LEU A 378 -13.00 -3.72 10.93
N PRO A 379 -13.73 -2.77 11.54
CA PRO A 379 -14.91 -2.22 10.92
C PRO A 379 -14.59 -1.21 9.82
N HIS A 380 -15.49 -1.11 8.87
CA HIS A 380 -15.57 0.01 7.93
C HIS A 380 -16.84 0.78 8.21
N TYR A 381 -16.79 2.09 8.10
CA TYR A 381 -17.91 2.96 8.47
C TYR A 381 -18.40 3.72 7.24
N ASP A 382 -19.71 3.83 7.09
CA ASP A 382 -20.27 4.80 6.17
C ASP A 382 -20.27 6.20 6.78
N SER A 383 -20.66 7.19 5.97
CA SER A 383 -20.72 8.59 6.38
C SER A 383 -21.61 8.90 7.58
N THR A 384 -22.51 7.99 8.00
CA THR A 384 -23.38 8.22 9.17
C THR A 384 -22.67 7.96 10.50
N GLU A 385 -21.67 7.07 10.50
CA GLU A 385 -20.97 6.66 11.71
C GLU A 385 -19.47 6.96 11.70
N TRP A 386 -18.90 7.21 10.52
CA TRP A 386 -17.49 7.46 10.39
C TRP A 386 -17.10 8.76 11.12
N ASN A 387 -16.07 8.67 11.93
CA ASN A 387 -15.31 9.82 12.40
C ASN A 387 -13.83 9.45 12.39
N TRP A 388 -12.98 10.47 12.48
CA TRP A 388 -11.54 10.29 12.32
C TRP A 388 -10.94 9.29 13.31
N ILE A 389 -11.29 9.36 14.60
CA ILE A 389 -10.70 8.47 15.62
C ILE A 389 -11.14 7.01 15.44
N ARG A 390 -12.41 6.76 15.06
CA ARG A 390 -12.91 5.42 14.73
C ARG A 390 -12.16 4.85 13.52
N GLY A 391 -12.00 5.65 12.48
CA GLY A 391 -11.22 5.26 11.30
C GLY A 391 -9.78 4.90 11.66
N ALA A 392 -9.06 5.82 12.32
CA ALA A 392 -7.65 5.65 12.67
C ALA A 392 -7.38 4.42 13.57
N LEU A 393 -8.35 4.03 14.41
CA LEU A 393 -8.27 2.83 15.24
C LEU A 393 -8.62 1.53 14.50
N SER A 394 -9.25 1.60 13.34
CA SER A 394 -9.64 0.44 12.53
C SER A 394 -8.48 -0.12 11.71
N THR A 395 -7.38 -0.38 12.38
CA THR A 395 -6.21 -1.06 11.84
C THR A 395 -5.62 -2.02 12.86
N ILE A 396 -4.71 -2.89 12.42
CA ILE A 396 -4.15 -3.93 13.28
C ILE A 396 -2.64 -3.98 13.20
N ASP A 397 -1.96 -4.12 14.34
CA ASP A 397 -0.52 -4.40 14.36
C ASP A 397 -0.24 -5.87 14.00
N ARG A 398 0.89 -6.12 13.34
CA ARG A 398 1.35 -7.45 12.93
C ARG A 398 2.73 -7.74 13.48
N ASP A 399 2.95 -8.99 13.88
CA ASP A 399 4.29 -9.47 14.23
C ASP A 399 4.88 -10.31 13.10
N PHE A 400 5.90 -9.77 12.42
CA PHE A 400 6.63 -10.44 11.33
C PHE A 400 7.96 -11.05 11.84
N GLY A 401 8.16 -11.15 13.15
CA GLY A 401 9.39 -11.69 13.74
C GLY A 401 10.61 -10.81 13.47
N PHE A 402 11.69 -11.41 12.97
CA PHE A 402 12.94 -10.66 12.71
C PHE A 402 12.77 -9.55 11.67
N LEU A 403 11.81 -9.72 10.73
CA LEU A 403 11.51 -8.71 9.72
C LEU A 403 11.00 -7.40 10.33
N ASN A 404 10.41 -7.43 11.54
CA ASN A 404 10.01 -6.19 12.22
C ASN A 404 11.20 -5.22 12.30
N ARG A 405 12.39 -5.72 12.69
CA ARG A 405 13.59 -4.89 12.82
C ARG A 405 14.11 -4.39 11.47
N VAL A 406 14.07 -5.25 10.46
CA VAL A 406 14.52 -4.94 9.09
C VAL A 406 13.62 -3.88 8.44
N LEU A 407 12.33 -3.90 8.78
CA LEU A 407 11.30 -3.01 8.26
C LEU A 407 11.02 -1.83 9.19
N HIS A 408 11.98 -1.47 10.05
CA HIS A 408 11.88 -0.30 10.94
C HIS A 408 10.66 -0.30 11.86
N ASP A 409 10.28 -1.47 12.36
CA ASP A 409 9.18 -1.76 13.28
C ASP A 409 7.76 -1.38 12.76
N VAL A 410 7.65 -0.95 11.49
CA VAL A 410 6.40 -0.50 10.84
C VAL A 410 5.26 -1.52 10.94
N THR A 411 5.60 -2.81 10.96
CA THR A 411 4.63 -3.91 11.02
C THR A 411 3.85 -3.92 12.32
N HIS A 412 4.46 -3.49 13.44
CA HIS A 412 3.85 -3.56 14.78
C HIS A 412 3.67 -2.20 15.45
N THR A 413 3.79 -1.10 14.71
CA THR A 413 3.52 0.26 15.18
C THR A 413 2.46 0.97 14.35
N HIS A 414 1.68 0.21 13.58
CA HIS A 414 0.79 0.76 12.57
C HIS A 414 -0.47 1.40 13.17
N VAL A 415 -0.96 0.87 14.30
CA VAL A 415 -2.03 1.53 15.07
C VAL A 415 -1.57 2.91 15.55
N LEU A 416 -0.37 3.00 16.14
CA LEU A 416 0.22 4.30 16.52
C LEU A 416 0.36 5.20 15.29
N HIS A 417 0.85 4.64 14.19
CA HIS A 417 1.12 5.38 12.96
C HIS A 417 -0.14 6.07 12.41
N HIS A 418 -1.30 5.39 12.39
CA HIS A 418 -2.58 6.02 11.99
C HIS A 418 -3.04 7.13 12.94
N LEU A 419 -2.73 7.01 14.22
CA LEU A 419 -3.10 8.01 15.23
C LEU A 419 -2.15 9.22 15.20
N ILE A 420 -0.85 8.98 15.02
CA ILE A 420 0.24 9.96 15.18
C ILE A 420 1.40 9.61 14.24
N SER A 421 1.21 9.83 12.93
CA SER A 421 2.15 9.40 11.89
C SER A 421 3.48 10.16 11.83
N TYR A 422 3.59 11.32 12.49
CA TYR A 422 4.78 12.17 12.48
C TYR A 422 5.83 11.80 13.55
N ILE A 423 5.58 10.74 14.33
CA ILE A 423 6.59 10.16 15.23
C ILE A 423 7.57 9.33 14.40
N PRO A 424 8.88 9.57 14.48
CA PRO A 424 9.87 8.79 13.73
C PRO A 424 9.85 7.31 14.13
N HIS A 425 10.01 6.42 13.15
CA HIS A 425 10.10 4.97 13.32
C HIS A 425 10.99 4.50 14.50
N TYR A 426 12.12 5.16 14.77
CA TYR A 426 13.03 4.78 15.87
C TYR A 426 12.52 5.13 17.29
N HIS A 427 11.43 5.90 17.40
CA HIS A 427 10.67 6.14 18.63
C HIS A 427 9.28 5.49 18.61
N ALA A 428 8.80 5.04 17.45
CA ALA A 428 7.45 4.51 17.27
C ALA A 428 7.14 3.34 18.21
N LYS A 429 8.09 2.43 18.45
CA LYS A 429 7.87 1.30 19.37
C LYS A 429 7.61 1.76 20.80
N GLU A 430 8.40 2.71 21.29
CA GLU A 430 8.28 3.28 22.63
C GLU A 430 6.96 4.04 22.78
N ALA A 431 6.63 4.91 21.82
CA ALA A 431 5.38 5.65 21.80
C ALA A 431 4.16 4.70 21.75
N ARG A 432 4.24 3.63 20.95
CA ARG A 432 3.19 2.60 20.86
C ARG A 432 2.99 1.91 22.19
N ASP A 433 4.08 1.53 22.86
CA ASP A 433 4.03 0.88 24.16
C ASP A 433 3.45 1.80 25.25
N ALA A 434 3.68 3.10 25.15
CA ALA A 434 3.14 4.11 26.07
C ALA A 434 1.62 4.32 25.91
N ILE A 435 1.07 4.26 24.69
CA ILE A 435 -0.38 4.46 24.46
C ILE A 435 -1.21 3.19 24.67
N LYS A 436 -0.59 2.00 24.62
CA LYS A 436 -1.28 0.71 24.79
C LYS A 436 -2.22 0.65 26.02
N PRO A 437 -1.80 1.07 27.23
CA PRO A 437 -2.68 1.04 28.40
C PRO A 437 -3.90 1.97 28.26
N VAL A 438 -3.76 3.09 27.55
CA VAL A 438 -4.86 4.02 27.28
C VAL A 438 -5.83 3.44 26.25
N LEU A 439 -5.30 2.78 25.21
CA LEU A 439 -6.11 2.14 24.17
C LEU A 439 -6.92 0.95 24.68
N GLY A 440 -6.39 0.17 25.63
CA GLY A 440 -7.09 -1.00 26.18
C GLY A 440 -7.54 -1.97 25.08
N GLU A 441 -8.83 -2.28 25.03
CA GLU A 441 -9.44 -3.22 24.07
C GLU A 441 -9.41 -2.73 22.61
N PHE A 442 -9.18 -1.44 22.36
CA PHE A 442 -9.05 -0.88 21.02
C PHE A 442 -7.70 -1.22 20.38
N TYR A 443 -6.70 -1.58 21.18
CA TYR A 443 -5.41 -2.01 20.65
C TYR A 443 -5.47 -3.47 20.19
N LYS A 444 -5.39 -3.70 18.87
CA LYS A 444 -5.35 -5.04 18.28
C LYS A 444 -3.96 -5.33 17.70
N ILE A 445 -3.48 -6.55 17.99
CA ILE A 445 -2.27 -7.12 17.39
C ILE A 445 -2.53 -8.58 17.02
N ASP A 446 -2.26 -8.95 15.77
CA ASP A 446 -2.35 -10.33 15.30
C ASP A 446 -0.96 -10.92 15.04
N ARG A 447 -0.63 -11.94 15.82
CA ARG A 447 0.62 -12.70 15.75
C ARG A 447 0.49 -14.00 14.94
N THR A 448 -0.63 -14.21 14.26
CA THR A 448 -0.81 -15.34 13.35
C THR A 448 0.28 -15.30 12.27
N PRO A 449 0.95 -16.43 11.96
CA PRO A 449 1.99 -16.47 10.94
C PRO A 449 1.51 -15.86 9.62
N ILE A 450 2.39 -15.10 8.96
CA ILE A 450 2.10 -14.25 7.79
C ILE A 450 1.25 -14.98 6.74
N PHE A 451 1.69 -16.16 6.28
CA PHE A 451 0.97 -16.91 5.25
C PHE A 451 -0.41 -17.41 5.71
N LYS A 452 -0.54 -17.81 6.98
CA LYS A 452 -1.81 -18.25 7.55
C LYS A 452 -2.80 -17.09 7.67
N ALA A 453 -2.33 -15.93 8.12
CA ALA A 453 -3.13 -14.72 8.19
C ALA A 453 -3.56 -14.26 6.79
N MET A 454 -2.61 -14.15 5.86
CA MET A 454 -2.88 -13.75 4.47
C MET A 454 -3.92 -14.65 3.80
N TYR A 455 -3.82 -15.97 3.99
CA TYR A 455 -4.82 -16.89 3.44
C TYR A 455 -6.18 -16.77 4.15
N ARG A 456 -6.20 -16.58 5.49
CA ARG A 456 -7.43 -16.32 6.25
C ARG A 456 -8.13 -15.07 5.71
N GLU A 457 -7.42 -13.94 5.57
CA GLU A 457 -8.02 -12.71 5.07
C GLU A 457 -8.53 -12.85 3.63
N ALA A 458 -7.81 -13.56 2.76
CA ALA A 458 -8.29 -13.83 1.41
C ALA A 458 -9.53 -14.72 1.36
N LYS A 459 -9.74 -15.56 2.38
CA LYS A 459 -10.88 -16.48 2.50
C LYS A 459 -12.09 -15.82 3.14
N GLU A 460 -11.88 -15.06 4.20
CA GLU A 460 -12.94 -14.51 5.05
C GLU A 460 -13.31 -13.07 4.65
N CYS A 461 -12.34 -12.26 4.19
CA CYS A 461 -12.53 -10.83 3.93
C CYS A 461 -12.82 -10.49 2.45
N ILE A 462 -13.97 -10.95 1.95
CA ILE A 462 -14.36 -10.81 0.54
C ILE A 462 -15.22 -9.56 0.28
N TYR A 463 -16.19 -9.28 1.16
CA TYR A 463 -17.14 -8.19 1.02
C TYR A 463 -17.61 -7.71 2.40
N ILE A 464 -18.31 -6.58 2.44
CA ILE A 464 -18.96 -6.03 3.64
C ILE A 464 -20.49 -6.03 3.53
N GLU A 465 -21.16 -6.13 4.68
CA GLU A 465 -22.62 -6.01 4.85
C GLU A 465 -22.94 -5.16 6.10
N PRO A 466 -24.09 -4.47 6.14
CA PRO A 466 -24.58 -3.82 7.36
C PRO A 466 -24.78 -4.82 8.50
N ASP A 467 -24.51 -4.43 9.75
CA ASP A 467 -24.78 -5.25 10.92
C ASP A 467 -26.28 -5.60 11.07
N GLU A 468 -26.61 -6.76 11.64
CA GLU A 468 -28.00 -7.21 11.84
C GLU A 468 -28.82 -6.24 12.70
N ASP A 469 -28.22 -5.60 13.72
CA ASP A 469 -28.87 -4.58 14.55
C ASP A 469 -29.26 -3.32 13.75
N SER A 470 -28.48 -2.97 12.72
CA SER A 470 -28.82 -1.90 11.78
C SER A 470 -29.91 -2.31 10.77
N GLN A 471 -30.09 -3.61 10.50
CA GLN A 471 -31.19 -4.10 9.68
C GLN A 471 -32.53 -4.12 10.45
N GLN A 472 -32.51 -4.48 11.75
CA GLN A 472 -33.70 -4.41 12.60
C GLN A 472 -34.18 -2.97 12.81
N LYS A 473 -33.27 -2.03 13.09
CA LYS A 473 -33.63 -0.59 13.24
C LYS A 473 -34.18 0.04 11.96
N ALA A 474 -33.80 -0.45 10.79
CA ALA A 474 -34.35 0.01 9.51
C ALA A 474 -35.77 -0.53 9.24
N GLY A 475 -36.16 -1.65 9.86
CA GLY A 475 -37.51 -2.24 9.73
C GLY A 475 -38.57 -1.60 10.63
N GLU A 476 -38.18 -0.89 11.70
CA GLU A 476 -39.11 -0.34 12.71
C GLU A 476 -39.47 1.14 12.53
N TYR A 477 -38.83 1.88 11.60
CA TYR A 477 -39.11 3.31 11.39
C TYR A 477 -39.73 3.61 10.03
N ASN A 478 -41.07 3.70 10.01
CA ASN A 478 -41.79 4.58 9.08
C ASN A 478 -41.78 6.01 9.67
N ASN A 479 -41.41 6.99 8.84
CA ASN A 479 -41.29 8.44 9.10
C ASN A 479 -39.99 8.96 9.73
N HIS A 480 -39.25 9.68 8.89
CA HIS A 480 -38.38 10.84 9.20
C HIS A 480 -37.27 10.70 10.23
N ASN A 481 -36.52 9.60 10.25
CA ASN A 481 -35.12 9.59 10.67
C ASN A 481 -34.37 8.44 9.99
N LEU A 482 -33.34 8.78 9.20
CA LEU A 482 -32.51 7.80 8.49
C LEU A 482 -31.72 6.95 9.51
N PRO A 483 -31.64 5.61 9.33
CA PRO A 483 -31.00 4.72 10.29
C PRO A 483 -29.49 4.97 10.39
N LYS A 484 -28.96 4.85 11.61
CA LYS A 484 -27.52 4.77 11.91
C LYS A 484 -27.03 3.38 11.51
N ILE A 485 -26.13 3.31 10.53
CA ILE A 485 -25.67 2.04 9.98
C ILE A 485 -24.22 1.80 10.40
N SER A 486 -24.05 0.83 11.29
CA SER A 486 -22.76 0.20 11.52
C SER A 486 -22.57 -0.87 10.45
N VAL A 487 -21.55 -0.71 9.60
CA VAL A 487 -21.22 -1.70 8.57
C VAL A 487 -20.16 -2.63 9.14
N GLY A 488 -20.62 -3.76 9.70
CA GLY A 488 -19.74 -4.79 10.23
C GLY A 488 -19.00 -5.60 9.18
N ALA A 489 -17.95 -6.24 9.66
CA ALA A 489 -16.98 -6.99 8.92
C ALA A 489 -17.54 -8.25 8.21
N TYR A 490 -17.10 -8.42 6.96
CA TYR A 490 -16.65 -9.65 6.33
C TYR A 490 -17.21 -10.99 6.84
N ILE A 491 -18.17 -11.58 6.12
CA ILE A 491 -18.62 -12.95 6.41
C ILE A 491 -18.72 -13.76 5.11
N ASN A 492 -17.80 -14.69 4.93
CA ASN A 492 -18.08 -15.90 4.16
C ASN A 492 -18.99 -16.79 5.03
N THR A 493 -20.13 -17.21 4.48
CA THR A 493 -21.33 -17.67 5.18
C THR A 493 -21.23 -19.04 5.89
N HIS A 494 -20.14 -19.37 6.58
CA HIS A 494 -19.99 -20.65 7.31
C HIS A 494 -19.62 -20.54 8.80
N GLN A 495 -19.46 -19.34 9.36
CA GLN A 495 -19.37 -19.15 10.82
C GLN A 495 -20.58 -18.38 11.38
N ARG A 496 -21.78 -18.91 11.16
CA ARG A 496 -22.92 -18.61 12.04
C ARG A 496 -22.85 -19.55 13.25
N LYS A 497 -22.39 -19.03 14.38
CA LYS A 497 -22.81 -19.35 15.76
C LYS A 497 -21.70 -18.94 16.73
N ILE A 498 -21.57 -17.65 17.01
CA ILE A 498 -21.17 -17.20 18.35
C ILE A 498 -22.07 -16.01 18.71
N SER A 499 -23.33 -16.30 19.00
CA SER A 499 -24.12 -15.49 19.92
C SER A 499 -24.18 -16.27 21.24
N VAL A 500 -23.55 -15.71 22.27
CA VAL A 500 -23.71 -16.19 23.64
C VAL A 500 -25.08 -15.69 24.09
N SER A 501 -26.07 -16.58 24.05
CA SER A 501 -27.35 -16.44 24.72
C SER A 501 -27.62 -17.73 25.47
N SER A 502 -27.63 -17.63 26.78
CA SER A 502 -27.91 -18.67 27.75
C SER A 502 -29.28 -19.32 27.54
N SER A 503 -29.35 -20.61 27.91
CA SER A 503 -30.56 -21.43 28.14
C SER A 503 -31.41 -21.81 26.92
N HIS A 504 -31.23 -23.04 26.43
CA HIS A 504 -32.23 -24.12 26.46
C HIS A 504 -31.75 -25.31 25.63
N SER A 505 -31.82 -26.50 26.22
CA SER A 505 -31.66 -27.80 25.57
C SER A 505 -32.64 -28.00 24.43
N ILE A 506 -32.27 -28.71 23.34
CA ILE A 506 -33.07 -29.73 22.64
C ILE A 506 -32.27 -30.31 21.44
N ASN A 507 -32.61 -31.56 21.13
CA ASN A 507 -31.90 -32.60 20.39
C ASN A 507 -31.63 -32.37 18.89
N PHE A 508 -30.59 -33.06 18.42
CA PHE A 508 -30.27 -33.36 17.02
C PHE A 508 -31.25 -34.39 16.44
N THR A 509 -31.89 -34.07 15.30
CA THR A 509 -32.15 -35.02 14.19
C THR A 509 -32.59 -34.28 12.92
N ASP A 510 -32.24 -34.88 11.77
CA ASP A 510 -32.81 -34.71 10.41
C ASP A 510 -32.40 -33.49 9.58
N ARG A 511 -32.38 -33.52 8.23
CA ARG A 511 -32.28 -34.53 7.16
C ARG A 511 -31.91 -33.68 5.92
N PHE A 512 -31.17 -34.25 4.99
CA PHE A 512 -30.97 -33.62 3.68
C PHE A 512 -32.27 -33.72 2.86
N GLU A 513 -32.88 -32.59 2.52
CA GLU A 513 -33.85 -32.49 1.44
C GLU A 513 -33.33 -31.51 0.37
N PHE A 514 -33.16 -32.02 -0.83
CA PHE A 514 -32.96 -31.24 -2.05
C PHE A 514 -34.34 -30.79 -2.53
N SER A 515 -34.55 -29.48 -2.68
CA SER A 515 -35.69 -28.92 -3.40
C SER A 515 -35.21 -28.43 -4.77
N SER A 516 -35.75 -29.06 -5.81
CA SER A 516 -35.66 -28.66 -7.21
C SER A 516 -36.75 -27.64 -7.53
N SER A 517 -36.39 -26.49 -8.08
CA SER A 517 -37.32 -25.65 -8.82
C SER A 517 -36.76 -25.37 -10.21
N ASN A 518 -37.41 -25.97 -11.20
CA ASN A 518 -37.29 -25.68 -12.62
C ASN A 518 -37.87 -24.30 -12.92
N ASP A 519 -37.16 -23.50 -13.70
CA ASP A 519 -37.75 -22.54 -14.63
C ASP A 519 -36.80 -22.40 -15.84
N GLU A 520 -37.26 -22.90 -17.00
CA GLU A 520 -36.70 -22.74 -18.35
C GLU A 520 -37.19 -21.39 -18.92
N GLU A 521 -36.36 -20.48 -19.45
CA GLU A 521 -35.88 -20.30 -20.84
C GLU A 521 -35.68 -18.76 -21.06
N PRO A 522 -35.07 -18.23 -22.15
CA PRO A 522 -34.32 -18.87 -23.22
C PRO A 522 -32.88 -18.33 -23.41
N PHE A 523 -32.03 -19.18 -23.96
CA PHE A 523 -30.73 -18.83 -24.53
C PHE A 523 -30.90 -17.93 -25.76
N ASN A 524 -30.23 -16.78 -25.80
CA ASN A 524 -29.86 -16.14 -27.05
C ASN A 524 -28.59 -15.28 -26.95
N ARG A 525 -27.68 -15.57 -27.89
CA ARG A 525 -26.48 -14.86 -28.33
C ARG A 525 -25.24 -14.84 -27.42
N CYS A 526 -24.24 -15.58 -27.91
CA CYS A 526 -22.83 -15.39 -27.71
C CYS A 526 -22.43 -13.93 -27.99
N ASP A 527 -21.90 -13.24 -26.98
CA ASP A 527 -21.05 -12.08 -27.18
C ASP A 527 -19.66 -12.37 -26.62
N PHE A 528 -18.68 -12.20 -27.49
CA PHE A 528 -17.27 -12.45 -27.27
C PHE A 528 -16.66 -11.41 -26.31
N LEU A 529 -15.92 -11.91 -25.33
CA LEU A 529 -14.67 -11.37 -24.78
C LEU A 529 -14.48 -9.83 -24.80
N TYR A 530 -14.73 -9.16 -23.68
CA TYR A 530 -14.04 -7.90 -23.34
C TYR A 530 -13.63 -7.89 -21.86
N PHE A 531 -12.31 -7.85 -21.63
CA PHE A 531 -11.72 -7.37 -20.39
C PHE A 531 -11.86 -5.84 -20.39
N ASP A 532 -12.44 -5.26 -19.34
CA ASP A 532 -12.49 -3.80 -19.15
C ASP A 532 -11.08 -3.24 -18.92
N LEU A 533 -10.41 -2.89 -20.01
CA LEU A 533 -9.34 -1.89 -20.09
C LEU A 533 -9.86 -0.74 -20.96
N PRO A 534 -10.07 0.48 -20.44
CA PRO A 534 -10.51 1.59 -21.26
C PRO A 534 -9.31 2.24 -21.97
N GLY A 535 -9.40 2.30 -23.30
CA GLY A 535 -8.85 3.41 -24.08
C GLY A 535 -7.61 3.12 -24.92
N LEU A 536 -7.79 2.47 -26.07
CA LEU A 536 -7.11 2.84 -27.32
C LEU A 536 -7.86 2.15 -28.46
N LEU A 537 -8.34 2.92 -29.44
CA LEU A 537 -8.48 2.59 -30.88
C LEU A 537 -9.58 3.47 -31.51
N THR A 538 -9.14 4.36 -32.40
CA THR A 538 -9.98 5.16 -33.31
C THR A 538 -10.60 4.29 -34.41
N PRO A 539 -11.82 4.59 -34.92
CA PRO A 539 -12.45 3.76 -35.93
C PRO A 539 -11.93 4.04 -37.34
N VAL A 540 -11.45 2.98 -38.01
CA VAL A 540 -11.16 2.96 -39.44
C VAL A 540 -12.47 2.81 -40.22
N ARG A 541 -12.74 3.75 -41.13
CA ARG A 541 -13.83 3.68 -42.11
C ARG A 541 -13.72 2.43 -42.98
N LYS A 542 -14.79 1.65 -43.09
CA LYS A 542 -14.99 0.70 -44.19
C LYS A 542 -16.23 1.06 -45.00
N HIS A 543 -15.97 1.35 -46.28
CA HIS A 543 -16.95 1.45 -47.35
C HIS A 543 -17.79 0.16 -47.47
N GLN A 544 -19.12 0.28 -47.44
CA GLN A 544 -20.00 -0.76 -47.95
C GLN A 544 -20.44 -0.44 -49.38
N LYS A 545 -20.21 -1.40 -50.28
CA LYS A 545 -20.72 -1.45 -51.65
C LYS A 545 -22.20 -1.81 -51.64
N LYS A 546 -22.94 -1.12 -52.52
CA LYS A 546 -24.35 -1.33 -52.87
C LYS A 546 -24.61 -2.75 -53.40
N SER A 547 -25.75 -3.31 -53.02
CA SER A 547 -26.56 -4.23 -53.84
C SER A 547 -27.99 -4.13 -53.32
N GLY A 548 -28.89 -3.60 -54.15
CA GLY A 548 -30.28 -3.36 -53.78
C GLY A 548 -31.20 -4.48 -54.24
N VAL A 549 -32.35 -4.62 -53.57
CA VAL A 549 -33.61 -5.08 -54.13
C VAL A 549 -34.73 -4.31 -53.42
N PHE A 550 -35.62 -3.72 -54.22
CA PHE A 550 -36.82 -2.97 -53.85
C PHE A 550 -37.91 -3.87 -53.25
N LEU A 551 -38.76 -3.31 -52.38
CA LEU A 551 -40.23 -3.48 -52.40
C LEU A 551 -40.89 -2.52 -51.38
N LEU A 552 -41.70 -1.58 -51.92
CA LEU A 552 -43.01 -1.02 -51.48
C LEU A 552 -43.35 -1.01 -49.97
N SER A 553 -43.98 -0.03 -49.33
CA SER A 553 -44.68 1.22 -49.70
C SER A 553 -45.18 1.88 -48.39
N ASN A 554 -45.52 3.17 -48.47
CA ASN A 554 -46.39 3.96 -47.57
C ASN A 554 -45.84 4.52 -46.24
N GLY A 555 -45.48 5.80 -46.30
CA GLY A 555 -46.29 6.85 -45.66
C GLY A 555 -45.77 7.47 -44.37
N GLY A 556 -45.55 8.79 -44.37
CA GLY A 556 -45.61 9.62 -43.16
C GLY A 556 -44.43 10.55 -42.94
N LEU A 557 -44.60 11.80 -43.34
CA LEU A 557 -43.63 12.89 -43.38
C LEU A 557 -43.66 13.75 -42.08
N ARG A 558 -42.54 14.42 -41.82
CA ARG A 558 -42.29 15.69 -41.06
C ARG A 558 -41.85 15.57 -39.60
N LEU A 559 -40.59 15.91 -39.26
CA LEU A 559 -39.91 17.23 -39.16
C LEU A 559 -40.42 18.12 -38.01
N HIS A 560 -39.58 18.27 -36.99
CA HIS A 560 -39.30 19.55 -36.34
C HIS A 560 -37.84 19.58 -35.87
N MET A 561 -37.04 20.47 -36.47
CA MET A 561 -35.81 21.03 -35.91
C MET A 561 -36.17 22.38 -35.29
N ALA A 562 -35.74 22.60 -34.05
CA ALA A 562 -34.97 23.76 -33.60
C ALA A 562 -34.35 23.37 -32.25
#